data_AF-A0A426ZAA3-F1
#
_entry.id   AF-A0A426ZAA3-F1
#
_cell.length_a   1.000
_cell.length_b   1.000
_cell.length_c   1.000
_cell.angle_alpha   90.00
_cell.angle_beta   90.00
_cell.angle_gamma   90.00
#
_symmetry.space_group_name_H-M   'P 1'
#
loop_
_entity.id
_entity.type
_entity.pdbx_description
1 polymer ?
#
loop_
_entity_poly.entity_id
_entity_poly.type
_entity_poly.pdbx_seq_one_letter_code
_entity_poly.pdbx_strand_id
1 'polypeptide(L)'
;MDATTRSDRWGYPVRTASDACIAAIDAYYEQVLAYGRDRAVVLRAARHDPSCVLANALAAHFLAAKDPAESSRLLGAASDSLVRLSLC
;
A
#
# COMPACT_ATOMS: atom_id res chain seq x y z
N MET A 1 3.57 -21.47 -8.40
CA MET A 1 3.11 -20.07 -8.49
C MET A 1 2.15 -19.88 -7.34
N ASP A 2 2.67 -19.37 -6.24
CA ASP A 2 1.93 -19.26 -4.99
C ASP A 2 0.83 -18.21 -5.13
N ALA A 3 -0.33 -18.47 -4.54
CA ALA A 3 -1.47 -17.57 -4.63
C ALA A 3 -1.08 -16.20 -4.02
N THR A 4 -1.48 -15.08 -4.65
CA THR A 4 -1.43 -13.68 -4.13
C THR A 4 -0.22 -12.78 -4.46
N THR A 5 0.35 -12.89 -5.66
CA THR A 5 1.21 -11.80 -6.22
C THR A 5 0.54 -11.18 -7.43
N ARG A 6 0.44 -9.85 -7.44
CA ARG A 6 -0.03 -9.03 -8.57
C ARG A 6 1.10 -8.11 -9.03
N SER A 7 0.99 -7.56 -10.23
CA SER A 7 1.91 -6.52 -10.70
C SER A 7 1.29 -5.15 -10.52
N ASP A 8 2.09 -4.18 -10.09
CA ASP A 8 1.68 -2.77 -10.18
C ASP A 8 1.79 -2.26 -11.63
N ARG A 9 1.38 -1.00 -11.86
CA ARG A 9 1.47 -0.32 -13.16
C ARG A 9 2.83 -0.41 -13.84
N TRP A 10 3.91 -0.53 -13.09
CA TRP A 10 5.28 -0.54 -13.59
C TRP A 10 5.82 -1.96 -13.77
N GLY A 11 4.99 -2.98 -13.52
CA GLY A 11 5.35 -4.39 -13.64
C GLY A 11 6.03 -4.97 -12.40
N TYR A 12 6.14 -4.22 -11.30
CA TYR A 12 6.77 -4.73 -10.08
C TYR A 12 5.83 -5.66 -9.32
N PRO A 13 6.32 -6.79 -8.80
CA PRO A 13 5.52 -7.72 -8.04
C PRO A 13 5.14 -7.12 -6.67
N VAL A 14 3.85 -7.12 -6.39
CA VAL A 14 3.26 -6.73 -5.12
C VAL A 14 2.48 -7.92 -4.56
N ARG A 15 2.85 -8.37 -3.37
CA ARG A 15 2.08 -9.39 -2.66
C ARG A 15 0.81 -8.77 -2.11
N THR A 16 -0.32 -9.17 -2.68
CA THR A 16 -1.66 -8.77 -2.26
C THR A 16 -2.68 -9.71 -2.87
N ALA A 17 -3.74 -10.00 -2.11
CA ALA A 17 -4.88 -10.79 -2.57
C ALA A 17 -5.97 -9.93 -3.26
N SER A 18 -5.82 -8.60 -3.27
CA SER A 18 -6.88 -7.66 -3.65
C SER A 18 -6.54 -6.87 -4.92
N ASP A 19 -7.34 -7.06 -5.99
CA ASP A 19 -7.24 -6.23 -7.21
C ASP A 19 -7.54 -4.76 -6.93
N ALA A 20 -8.48 -4.50 -6.02
CA ALA A 20 -8.82 -3.14 -5.60
C ALA A 20 -7.65 -2.44 -4.88
N CYS A 21 -6.78 -3.21 -4.19
CA CYS A 21 -5.56 -2.67 -3.60
C CYS A 21 -4.59 -2.18 -4.69
N ILE A 22 -4.33 -3.01 -5.72
CA ILE A 22 -3.47 -2.62 -6.85
C ILE A 22 -4.04 -1.43 -7.60
N ALA A 23 -5.33 -1.45 -7.93
CA ALA A 23 -5.98 -0.34 -8.63
C ALA A 23 -5.84 0.99 -7.85
N ALA A 24 -5.93 0.95 -6.52
CA ALA A 24 -5.74 2.14 -5.68
C ALA A 24 -4.27 2.59 -5.59
N ILE A 25 -3.30 1.66 -5.62
CA ILE A 25 -1.85 1.99 -5.71
C ILE A 25 -1.56 2.66 -7.06
N ASP A 26 -2.07 2.10 -8.15
CA ASP A 26 -1.87 2.65 -9.50
C ASP A 26 -2.51 4.03 -9.66
N ALA A 27 -3.72 4.20 -9.12
CA ALA A 27 -4.37 5.51 -9.06
C ALA A 27 -3.55 6.49 -8.20
N TYR A 28 -2.95 6.05 -7.09
CA TYR A 28 -2.06 6.89 -6.29
C TYR A 28 -0.84 7.34 -7.09
N TYR A 29 -0.21 6.45 -7.86
CA TYR A 29 0.91 6.81 -8.75
C TYR A 29 0.50 7.90 -9.76
N GLU A 30 -0.68 7.78 -10.38
CA GLU A 30 -1.21 8.83 -11.26
C GLU A 30 -1.35 10.16 -10.52
N GLN A 31 -1.96 10.15 -9.32
CA GLN A 31 -2.18 11.38 -8.56
C GLN A 31 -0.86 12.04 -8.12
N VAL A 32 0.19 11.26 -7.85
CA VAL A 32 1.51 11.81 -7.51
C VAL A 32 2.21 12.34 -8.77
N LEU A 33 2.31 11.55 -9.82
CA LEU A 33 3.10 11.86 -11.01
C LEU A 33 2.45 12.92 -11.91
N ALA A 34 1.12 12.97 -11.96
CA ALA A 34 0.36 13.97 -12.71
C ALA A 34 0.00 15.21 -11.87
N TYR A 35 0.56 15.36 -10.67
CA TYR A 35 0.21 16.44 -9.72
C TYR A 35 -1.31 16.55 -9.44
N GLY A 36 -1.98 15.41 -9.38
CA GLY A 36 -3.39 15.30 -9.08
C GLY A 36 -3.77 15.71 -7.65
N ARG A 37 -5.07 15.90 -7.43
CA ARG A 37 -5.64 16.43 -6.17
C ARG A 37 -6.10 15.36 -5.19
N ASP A 38 -6.29 14.10 -5.62
CA ASP A 38 -6.78 13.01 -4.77
C ASP A 38 -5.67 12.02 -4.39
N ARG A 39 -4.60 12.51 -3.77
CA ARG A 39 -3.53 11.62 -3.24
C ARG A 39 -4.01 10.76 -2.07
N ALA A 40 -5.17 11.07 -1.47
CA ALA A 40 -5.76 10.29 -0.39
C ALA A 40 -6.31 8.93 -0.86
N VAL A 41 -6.41 8.70 -2.18
CA VAL A 41 -6.79 7.40 -2.76
C VAL A 41 -5.95 6.24 -2.23
N VAL A 42 -4.68 6.47 -1.88
CA VAL A 42 -3.79 5.46 -1.29
C VAL A 42 -4.29 4.88 0.03
N LEU A 43 -5.07 5.64 0.80
CA LEU A 43 -5.69 5.15 2.03
C LEU A 43 -6.73 4.06 1.74
N ARG A 44 -7.31 4.04 0.53
CA ARG A 44 -8.19 2.95 0.09
C ARG A 44 -7.40 1.66 -0.15
N ALA A 45 -6.17 1.75 -0.68
CA ALA A 45 -5.32 0.57 -0.90
C ALA A 45 -5.09 -0.21 0.42
N ALA A 46 -4.66 0.49 1.48
CA ALA A 46 -4.45 -0.11 2.79
C ALA A 46 -5.74 -0.69 3.43
N ARG A 47 -6.92 -0.14 3.08
CA ARG A 47 -8.20 -0.71 3.50
C ARG A 47 -8.61 -1.96 2.70
N HIS A 48 -8.28 -2.00 1.41
CA HIS A 48 -8.58 -3.12 0.53
C HIS A 48 -7.69 -4.34 0.81
N ASP A 49 -6.47 -4.12 1.30
CA ASP A 49 -5.61 -5.17 1.83
C ASP A 49 -4.75 -4.65 2.99
N PRO A 50 -5.20 -4.84 4.25
CA PRO A 50 -4.47 -4.40 5.43
C PRO A 50 -3.13 -5.11 5.66
N SER A 51 -2.85 -6.20 4.94
CA SER A 51 -1.58 -6.93 5.00
C SER A 51 -0.61 -6.57 3.86
N CYS A 52 -1.06 -5.76 2.90
CA CYS A 52 -0.21 -5.31 1.80
C CYS A 52 0.83 -4.31 2.32
N VAL A 53 2.10 -4.75 2.36
CA VAL A 53 3.23 -3.95 2.83
C VAL A 53 3.35 -2.63 2.06
N LEU A 54 3.26 -2.68 0.74
CA LEU A 54 3.39 -1.49 -0.11
C LEU A 54 2.25 -0.50 0.14
N ALA A 55 1.00 -0.98 0.20
CA ALA A 55 -0.15 -0.13 0.45
C ALA A 55 -0.06 0.59 1.81
N ASN A 56 0.31 -0.14 2.86
CA ASN A 56 0.49 0.41 4.20
C ASN A 56 1.64 1.42 4.24
N ALA A 57 2.78 1.14 3.61
CA ALA A 57 3.93 2.04 3.58
C ALA A 57 3.61 3.36 2.84
N LEU A 58 2.93 3.29 1.69
CA LEU A 58 2.52 4.49 0.94
C LEU A 58 1.45 5.29 1.70
N ALA A 59 0.48 4.61 2.32
CA ALA A 59 -0.53 5.25 3.15
C ALA A 59 0.07 5.94 4.38
N ALA A 60 1.05 5.29 5.04
CA ALA A 60 1.79 5.90 6.14
C ALA A 60 2.54 7.15 5.70
N HIS A 61 3.28 7.08 4.58
CA HIS A 61 4.00 8.23 4.04
C HIS A 61 3.07 9.42 3.77
N PHE A 62 1.89 9.16 3.18
CA PHE A 62 0.89 10.20 2.94
C PHE A 62 0.37 10.87 4.23
N LEU A 63 0.31 10.12 5.34
CA LEU A 63 -0.18 10.59 6.63
C LEU A 63 0.90 11.14 7.56
N ALA A 64 2.19 10.93 7.27
CA ALA A 64 3.30 11.23 8.19
C ALA A 64 3.24 12.63 8.83
N ALA A 65 2.86 13.66 8.07
CA ALA A 65 2.74 15.04 8.57
C ALA A 65 1.31 15.42 9.03
N LYS A 66 0.29 14.64 8.68
CA LYS A 66 -1.14 14.95 8.92
C LYS A 66 -1.69 14.23 10.14
N ASP A 67 -1.27 12.97 10.30
CA ASP A 67 -1.66 12.07 11.37
C ASP A 67 -0.49 11.10 11.67
N PRO A 68 0.49 11.53 12.49
CA PRO A 68 1.65 10.71 12.82
C PRO A 68 1.30 9.41 13.56
N ALA A 69 0.19 9.41 14.32
CA ALA A 69 -0.26 8.24 15.06
C ALA A 69 -0.75 7.15 14.09
N GLU A 70 -1.62 7.51 13.16
CA GLU A 70 -2.11 6.57 12.14
C GLU A 70 -0.98 6.14 11.18
N SER A 71 -0.09 7.06 10.80
CA SER A 71 1.12 6.74 10.05
C SER A 71 1.96 5.65 10.75
N SER A 72 2.19 5.81 12.06
CA SER A 72 2.96 4.83 12.85
C SER A 72 2.26 3.48 12.92
N ARG A 73 0.92 3.47 13.07
CA ARG A 73 0.11 2.25 13.08
C ARG A 73 0.24 1.48 11.75
N LEU A 74 0.18 2.17 10.61
CA LEU A 74 0.32 1.57 9.29
C LEU A 74 1.74 1.03 9.04
N LEU A 75 2.79 1.74 9.49
CA LEU A 75 4.16 1.22 9.43
C LEU A 75 4.36 -0.03 10.29
N GLY A 76 3.71 -0.08 11.46
CA GLY A 76 3.67 -1.29 12.29
C GLY A 76 3.07 -2.48 11.55
N ALA A 77 1.89 -2.29 10.95
CA ALA A 77 1.23 -3.33 10.14
C ALA A 77 2.07 -3.80 8.95
N ALA A 78 2.77 -2.87 8.27
CA ALA A 78 3.70 -3.20 7.20
C ALA A 78 4.89 -4.05 7.71
N SER A 79 5.45 -3.67 8.85
CA SER A 79 6.57 -4.38 9.49
C SER A 79 6.17 -5.78 9.93
N ASP A 80 5.02 -5.94 10.60
CA ASP A 80 4.50 -7.25 11.02
C ASP A 80 4.25 -8.19 9.85
N SER A 81 3.76 -7.63 8.73
CA SER A 81 3.52 -8.39 7.50
C SER A 81 4.84 -8.83 6.85
N LEU A 82 5.89 -8.02 6.91
CA LEU A 82 7.23 -8.40 6.46
C LEU A 82 7.84 -9.51 7.33
N VAL A 83 7.73 -9.40 8.65
CA VAL A 83 8.24 -10.43 9.57
C VAL A 83 7.55 -11.77 9.34
N ARG A 84 6.22 -11.76 9.12
CA ARG A 84 5.46 -12.96 8.79
C ARG A 84 5.98 -13.64 7.51
N LEU A 85 6.47 -12.87 6.55
CA LEU A 85 7.03 -13.41 5.31
C LEU A 85 8.40 -14.03 5.47
N SER A 86 9.21 -13.52 6.38
CA SER A 86 10.54 -14.05 6.66
C SER A 86 10.51 -15.34 7.49
N LEU A 87 9.35 -15.69 8.06
CA LEU A 87 9.14 -16.88 8.90
C LEU A 87 8.47 -18.04 8.15
N CYS A 88 8.14 -17.89 6.87
CA CYS A 88 7.58 -18.92 5.99
C CYS A 88 8.58 -19.28 4.89
#